data_AF-A0A7C1AS20-F1
#
_entry.id   AF-A0A7C1AS20-F1
#
_cell.length_a   1.000
_cell.length_b   1.000
_cell.length_c   1.000
_cell.angle_alpha   90.00
_cell.angle_beta   90.00
_cell.angle_gamma   90.00
#
_symmetry.space_group_name_H-M   'P 1'
#
loop_
_entity.id
_entity.type
_entity.pdbx_description
1 polymer ?
#
loop_
_entity_poly.entity_id
_entity_poly.type
_entity_poly.pdbx_seq_one_letter_code
_entity_poly.pdbx_strand_id
1 'polypeptide(L)' 'MKIVVGFIDSPEGDAAIDKAVEEAKLRNGSLVVVHSKIGGRHDKAEDYVAMANALD' A
#
# COMPACT_ATOMS: atom_id res chain seq x y z
N MET A 1 -13.40 -12.56 -2.31
CA MET A 1 -13.03 -11.92 -1.02
C MET A 1 -12.16 -10.70 -1.31
N LYS A 2 -12.20 -9.64 -0.47
CA LYS A 2 -11.33 -8.47 -0.61
C LYS A 2 -10.31 -8.46 0.52
N ILE A 3 -9.03 -8.29 0.20
CA ILE A 3 -7.93 -8.09 1.15
C ILE A 3 -7.55 -6.61 1.10
N VAL A 4 -7.37 -5.98 2.26
CA VAL A 4 -6.93 -4.58 2.38
C VAL A 4 -5.58 -4.57 3.08
N VAL A 5 -4.60 -3.89 2.51
CA VAL A 5 -3.25 -3.76 3.07
C VAL A 5 -2.83 -2.29 3.11
N GLY A 6 -2.24 -1.88 4.22
CA GLY A 6 -1.64 -0.55 4.36
C GLY A 6 -0.26 -0.52 3.72
N PHE A 7 0.05 0.54 2.98
CA PHE A 7 1.36 0.75 2.37
C PHE A 7 2.09 1.96 2.95
N ILE A 8 3.36 1.75 3.28
CA ILE A 8 4.36 2.77 3.52
C ILE A 8 5.67 2.31 2.85
N ASP A 9 6.41 3.23 2.25
CA ASP A 9 7.71 2.95 1.63
C ASP A 9 8.74 2.60 2.70
N SER A 10 8.85 1.29 2.97
CA SER A 10 9.70 0.70 4.01
C SER A 10 9.79 -0.82 3.77
N PRO A 11 10.85 -1.48 4.26
CA PRO A 11 10.99 -2.94 4.14
C PRO A 11 9.80 -3.73 4.72
N GLU A 12 9.23 -3.26 5.83
CA GLU A 12 8.06 -3.88 6.45
C GLU A 12 6.79 -3.68 5.61
N GLY A 13 6.68 -2.53 4.94
CA GLY A 13 5.61 -2.24 3.99
C GLY A 13 5.63 -3.20 2.81
N ASP A 14 6.80 -3.41 2.21
CA ASP A 14 6.98 -4.36 1.10
C ASP A 14 6.62 -5.79 1.52
N ALA A 15 7.12 -6.23 2.68
CA ALA A 15 6.78 -7.55 3.22
C ALA A 15 5.27 -7.72 3.46
N ALA A 16 4.58 -6.66 3.88
CA ALA A 16 3.12 -6.68 4.03
C ALA A 16 2.40 -6.82 2.68
N ILE A 17 2.87 -6.12 1.64
CA ILE A 17 2.35 -6.24 0.28
C ILE A 17 2.52 -7.67 -0.23
N ASP A 18 3.70 -8.25 -0.11
CA ASP A 18 3.99 -9.62 -0.58
C ASP A 18 3.03 -10.64 0.03
N LYS A 19 2.84 -10.60 1.36
CA LYS A 19 1.90 -11.51 2.03
C LYS A 19 0.46 -11.25 1.63
N ALA A 20 0.06 -10.00 1.41
CA ALA A 20 -1.30 -9.67 1.00
C ALA A 20 -1.59 -10.15 -0.44
N VAL A 21 -0.59 -10.12 -1.33
CA VAL A 21 -0.68 -10.67 -2.68
C VAL A 21 -0.82 -12.19 -2.65
N GLU A 22 0.00 -12.89 -1.86
CA GLU A 22 -0.11 -14.34 -1.66
C GLU A 22 -1.50 -14.73 -1.17
N GLU A 23 -2.01 -14.03 -0.16
CA GLU A 23 -3.32 -14.29 0.44
C GLU A 23 -4.47 -14.04 -0.55
N ALA A 24 -4.40 -12.94 -1.31
CA ALA A 24 -5.41 -12.61 -2.32
C ALA A 24 -5.45 -13.68 -3.43
N LYS A 25 -4.29 -14.16 -3.88
CA LYS A 25 -4.17 -15.25 -4.86
C LYS A 25 -4.74 -16.56 -4.31
N LEU A 26 -4.36 -16.94 -3.09
CA LEU A 26 -4.84 -18.18 -2.43
C LEU A 26 -6.37 -18.24 -2.35
N ARG A 27 -7.01 -17.08 -2.16
CA ARG A 27 -8.47 -16.95 -2.00
C ARG A 27 -9.21 -16.58 -3.27
N ASN A 28 -8.52 -16.52 -4.41
CA ASN A 28 -9.06 -16.04 -5.68
C ASN A 28 -9.84 -14.71 -5.51
N GLY A 29 -9.24 -13.79 -4.75
CA GLY A 29 -9.80 -12.51 -4.32
C GLY A 29 -9.14 -11.30 -4.99
N SER A 30 -9.57 -10.11 -4.58
CA SER A 30 -8.94 -8.86 -5.00
C SER A 30 -8.21 -8.19 -3.84
N LEU A 31 -7.11 -7.50 -4.18
CA LEU A 31 -6.28 -6.76 -3.24
C LEU A 31 -6.54 -5.26 -3.39
N VAL A 32 -6.69 -4.56 -2.27
CA VAL A 32 -6.79 -3.11 -2.19
C VAL A 32 -5.61 -2.61 -1.35
N VAL A 33 -4.76 -1.81 -1.97
CA VAL A 33 -3.62 -1.18 -1.30
C VAL A 33 -4.02 0.22 -0.86
N VAL A 34 -3.77 0.55 0.40
CA VAL A 34 -4.14 1.83 0.99
C VAL A 34 -2.90 2.51 1.55
N HIS A 35 -2.54 3.65 0.99
CA HIS A 35 -1.64 4.57 1.64
C HIS A 35 -2.45 5.64 2.39
N SER A 36 -2.13 5.89 3.66
CA SER A 36 -2.78 6.94 4.45
C SER A 36 -1.74 7.80 5.14
N LYS A 37 -1.80 9.12 4.88
CA LYS A 37 -1.12 10.14 5.67
C LYS A 37 -2.16 10.98 6.39
N ILE A 38 -1.86 11.35 7.64
CA ILE A 38 -2.64 12.34 8.38
C ILE A 38 -2.32 13.69 7.73
N GLY A 39 -3.18 14.11 6.80
CA GLY A 39 -3.05 15.37 6.07
C GLY A 39 -2.82 16.56 7.02
N GLY A 40 -1.89 17.45 6.66
CA GLY A 40 -1.62 18.67 7.42
C GLY A 40 -0.81 19.70 6.65
N ARG A 41 -0.47 20.82 7.31
CA ARG A 41 0.20 21.97 6.70
C ARG A 41 1.62 21.68 6.17
N HIS A 42 2.14 20.47 6.39
CA HIS A 42 3.48 20.03 5.98
C HIS A 42 3.49 18.97 4.88
N ASP A 43 2.34 18.40 4.50
CA ASP A 43 2.30 17.40 3.44
C ASP A 43 2.33 18.07 2.07
N LYS A 44 3.22 17.60 1.19
CA LYS A 44 3.28 18.05 -0.19
C LYS A 44 2.62 17.04 -1.10
N ALA A 45 1.97 17.52 -2.17
CA ALA A 45 1.40 16.66 -3.21
C ALA A 45 2.46 15.70 -3.80
N GLU A 46 3.71 16.16 -3.87
CA GLU A 46 4.88 15.41 -4.31
C GLU A 46 5.09 14.12 -3.50
N ASP A 47 4.84 14.15 -2.18
CA ASP A 47 5.03 13.00 -1.30
C ASP A 47 4.04 11.87 -1.62
N TYR A 48 2.83 12.21 -2.08
CA TYR A 48 1.81 11.22 -2.47
C TYR A 48 2.15 10.57 -3.80
N VAL A 49 2.68 11.34 -4.75
CA VAL A 49 3.09 10.84 -6.08
C VAL A 49 4.31 9.92 -5.93
N ALA A 50 5.29 10.31 -5.11
CA ALA A 50 6.46 9.48 -4.85
C ALA A 50 6.06 8.11 -4.29
N MET A 51 5.11 8.08 -3.35
CA MET A 51 4.61 6.85 -2.73
C MET A 51 3.83 5.95 -3.72
N ALA A 52 3.06 6.54 -4.64
CA ALA A 52 2.36 5.78 -5.67
C ALA A 52 3.36 5.11 -6.65
N ASN A 53 4.42 5.83 -7.03
CA ASN A 53 5.46 5.30 -7.92
C ASN A 53 6.32 4.21 -7.26
N ALA A 54 6.36 4.13 -5.93
CA ALA A 54 7.07 3.05 -5.23
C ALA A 54 6.37 1.67 -5.38
N LEU A 55 5.13 1.64 -5.88
CA LEU A 55 4.35 0.42 -6.12
C LEU A 55 4.39 -0.06 -7.59
N ASP A 56 4.98 0.71 -8.50
CA ASP A 56 5.18 0.35 -9.93
C ASP A 56 6.39 -0.56 -10.14
#